data_AF-A0A5J4QSH2-F1
#
_entry.id   AF-A0A5J4QSH2-F1
#
_cell.length_a   1.000
_cell.length_b   1.000
_cell.length_c   1.000
_cell.angle_alpha   90.00
_cell.angle_beta   90.00
_cell.angle_gamma   90.00
#
_symmetry.space_group_name_H-M   'P 1'
#
loop_
_entity.id
_entity.type
_entity.pdbx_description
1 polymer ?
#
loop_
_entity_poly.entity_id
_entity_poly.type
_entity_poly.pdbx_seq_one_letter_code
_entity_poly.pdbx_strand_id
1 'polypeptide(L)'
;MEEKNDKLKRVAGSQAQAKVLVMAGNTPTFPTKKSQKPKPVGHIKMVVIPNLKAATIDGEAVNAISSESSIVSDATLSHKNFANEFSKIDARVVKPEDIGKVLPWVHIVMSNSKSLLIDTYHGIKKEFLQSYLNEFCYKFNRRYFGDDLFERLVMVSAGYRTDFEHRIYNKNAR
;
A
#
# COMPACT_ATOMS: atom_id res chain seq x y z
N MET A 1 5.26 -18.36 28.38
CA MET A 1 6.53 -17.70 28.72
C MET A 1 6.48 -16.34 28.06
N GLU A 2 6.18 -15.31 28.85
CA GLU A 2 6.15 -13.91 28.39
C GLU A 2 7.59 -13.46 28.13
N GLU A 3 7.93 -13.23 26.86
CA GLU A 3 9.21 -12.61 26.51
C GLU A 3 9.20 -11.14 26.92
N LYS A 4 10.22 -10.78 27.71
CA LYS A 4 10.44 -9.47 28.33
C LYS A 4 10.44 -8.35 27.29
N ASN A 5 9.74 -7.26 27.62
CA ASN A 5 9.73 -5.97 26.94
C ASN A 5 11.13 -5.34 26.89
N ASP A 6 11.87 -5.55 25.81
CA ASP A 6 12.95 -4.66 25.43
C ASP A 6 12.38 -3.33 24.92
N LYS A 7 12.98 -2.20 25.32
CA LYS A 7 12.54 -0.85 24.92
C LYS A 7 12.64 -0.70 23.39
N LEU A 8 11.51 -0.86 22.70
CA LEU A 8 11.41 -0.76 21.25
C LEU A 8 11.70 0.68 20.79
N LYS A 9 12.86 0.89 20.15
CA LYS A 9 13.22 2.19 19.56
C LYS A 9 12.29 2.52 18.39
N ARG A 10 11.78 3.76 18.32
CA ARG A 10 11.07 4.31 17.15
C ARG A 10 12.08 4.73 16.08
N VAL A 11 12.60 3.76 15.32
CA VAL A 11 13.48 4.01 14.15
C VAL A 11 12.97 3.15 12.99
N ALA A 12 13.23 3.56 11.74
CA ALA A 12 12.99 2.72 10.57
C ALA A 12 13.64 1.33 10.78
N GLY A 13 12.85 0.26 10.69
CA GLY A 13 13.28 -1.10 10.99
C GLY A 13 12.99 -1.61 12.41
N SER A 14 12.33 -0.81 13.26
CA SER A 14 11.88 -1.24 14.59
C SER A 14 10.97 -2.47 14.52
N GLN A 15 11.23 -3.48 15.36
CA GLN A 15 10.42 -4.70 15.48
C GLN A 15 8.94 -4.42 15.82
N ALA A 16 8.64 -3.24 16.35
CA ALA A 16 7.28 -2.81 16.66
C ALA A 16 6.44 -2.49 15.42
N GLN A 17 7.07 -2.04 14.32
CA GLN A 17 6.39 -1.45 13.17
C GLN A 17 6.09 -2.50 12.10
N ALA A 18 4.86 -2.52 11.62
CA ALA A 18 4.50 -3.29 10.44
C ALA A 18 5.19 -2.69 9.20
N LYS A 19 5.64 -3.55 8.30
CA LYS A 19 6.25 -3.15 7.03
C LYS A 19 5.19 -3.22 5.96
N VAL A 20 5.07 -2.17 5.17
CA VAL A 20 4.03 -2.05 4.14
C VAL A 20 4.68 -1.56 2.86
N LEU A 21 4.50 -2.31 1.77
CA LEU A 21 4.79 -1.87 0.41
C LEU A 21 3.63 -1.00 -0.06
N VAL A 22 3.94 0.21 -0.53
CA VAL A 22 2.95 1.17 -1.03
C VAL A 22 3.22 1.46 -2.50
N MET A 23 2.22 1.24 -3.33
CA MET A 23 2.28 1.46 -4.78
C MET A 23 1.17 2.44 -5.17
N ALA A 24 1.52 3.40 -6.03
CA ALA A 24 0.58 4.37 -6.59
C ALA A 24 0.78 4.41 -8.11
N GLY A 25 -0.28 4.10 -8.86
CA GLY A 25 -0.29 4.04 -10.31
C GLY A 25 -1.17 5.13 -10.92
N ASN A 26 -0.75 5.63 -12.08
CA ASN A 26 -1.57 6.47 -12.95
C ASN A 26 -1.44 6.03 -14.39
N THR A 27 -2.46 6.33 -15.19
CA THR A 27 -2.33 6.29 -16.64
C THR A 27 -1.45 7.46 -17.08
N PRO A 28 -0.48 7.25 -17.97
CA PRO A 28 0.38 8.33 -18.44
C PRO A 28 -0.45 9.38 -19.19
N THR A 29 -0.74 10.50 -18.53
CA THR A 29 -1.38 11.67 -19.15
C THR A 29 -0.31 12.63 -19.64
N PHE A 30 -0.46 13.14 -20.87
CA PHE A 30 0.39 14.21 -21.39
C PHE A 30 0.09 15.52 -20.62
N PRO A 31 1.08 16.13 -19.96
CA PRO A 31 0.86 17.37 -19.22
C PRO A 31 0.54 18.50 -20.20
N THR A 32 -0.61 19.15 -20.01
CA THR A 32 -1.06 20.24 -20.87
C THR A 32 -0.46 21.60 -20.47
N LYS A 33 0.04 21.80 -19.24
CA LYS A 33 0.69 23.06 -18.77
C LYS A 33 1.73 22.84 -17.65
N LYS A 34 2.75 23.72 -17.58
CA LYS A 34 3.92 23.69 -16.67
C LYS A 34 3.65 23.90 -15.16
N SER A 35 2.43 24.28 -14.75
CA SER A 35 2.10 24.67 -13.35
C SER A 35 1.07 23.73 -12.67
N GLN A 36 0.95 22.49 -13.14
CA GLN A 36 -0.11 21.60 -12.63
C GLN A 36 0.29 20.85 -11.37
N LYS A 37 -0.72 20.64 -10.51
CA LYS A 37 -0.75 19.71 -9.37
C LYS A 37 -0.15 18.35 -9.78
N PRO A 38 0.38 17.55 -8.83
CA PRO A 38 0.90 16.22 -9.13
C PRO A 38 -0.11 15.43 -9.97
N LYS A 39 0.37 14.76 -11.03
CA LYS A 39 -0.44 13.99 -12.00
C LYS A 39 -1.53 13.21 -11.28
N PRO A 40 -2.79 13.19 -11.72
CA PRO A 40 -3.84 12.47 -11.00
C PRO A 40 -3.45 11.02 -10.76
N VAL A 41 -3.61 10.54 -9.53
CA VAL A 41 -3.45 9.11 -9.21
C VAL A 41 -4.74 8.37 -9.54
N GLY A 42 -4.61 7.27 -10.27
CA GLY A 42 -5.73 6.40 -10.59
C GLY A 42 -5.95 5.40 -9.47
N HIS A 43 -4.94 4.58 -9.21
CA HIS A 43 -5.05 3.44 -8.29
C HIS A 43 -3.90 3.39 -7.30
N ILE A 44 -4.18 2.87 -6.11
CA ILE A 44 -3.20 2.56 -5.09
C ILE A 44 -3.34 1.11 -4.66
N LYS A 45 -2.22 0.53 -4.22
CA LYS A 45 -2.18 -0.79 -3.59
C LYS A 45 -1.21 -0.76 -2.42
N MET A 46 -1.63 -1.32 -1.30
CA MET A 46 -0.85 -1.39 -0.07
C MET A 46 -0.80 -2.84 0.39
N VAL A 47 0.40 -3.37 0.62
CA VAL A 47 0.62 -4.77 1.00
C VAL A 47 1.50 -4.84 2.24
N VAL A 48 1.01 -5.49 3.29
CA VAL A 48 1.78 -5.80 4.49
C VAL A 48 2.76 -6.91 4.14
N ILE A 49 4.05 -6.62 4.30
CA ILE A 49 5.14 -7.54 3.96
C ILE A 49 5.88 -7.98 5.23
N PRO A 50 6.39 -9.22 5.28
CA PRO A 50 7.12 -9.71 6.46
C PRO A 50 8.47 -9.00 6.67
N ASN A 51 9.12 -8.61 5.57
CA ASN A 51 10.48 -8.03 5.57
C ASN A 51 10.68 -7.07 4.39
N LEU A 52 11.70 -6.21 4.45
CA LEU A 52 12.07 -5.26 3.38
C LEU A 52 13.12 -5.81 2.40
N LYS A 53 13.23 -7.15 2.28
CA LYS A 53 14.21 -7.76 1.35
C LYS A 53 13.69 -7.63 -0.08
N ALA A 54 14.63 -7.45 -1.02
CA ALA A 54 14.32 -7.33 -2.44
C ALA A 54 13.42 -8.47 -2.93
N ALA A 55 13.77 -9.74 -2.68
CA ALA A 55 12.98 -10.90 -3.11
C ALA A 55 11.49 -10.86 -2.70
N THR A 56 11.18 -10.35 -1.50
CA THR A 56 9.78 -10.22 -1.05
C THR A 56 9.07 -9.07 -1.77
N ILE A 57 9.75 -7.95 -1.96
CA ILE A 57 9.18 -6.78 -2.65
C ILE A 57 9.01 -7.07 -4.14
N ASP A 58 9.97 -7.75 -4.77
CA ASP A 58 9.93 -8.14 -6.18
C ASP A 58 8.72 -9.04 -6.45
N GLY A 59 8.50 -10.08 -5.64
CA GLY A 59 7.35 -10.97 -5.78
C GLY A 59 6.00 -10.24 -5.67
N GLU A 60 5.87 -9.33 -4.70
CA GLU A 60 4.65 -8.53 -4.56
C GLU A 60 4.47 -7.49 -5.67
N ALA A 61 5.56 -6.90 -6.16
CA ALA A 61 5.55 -5.91 -7.22
C ALA A 61 5.16 -6.53 -8.57
N VAL A 62 5.73 -7.68 -8.94
CA VAL A 62 5.41 -8.40 -10.19
C VAL A 62 3.96 -8.87 -10.20
N ASN A 63 3.42 -9.27 -9.05
CA ASN A 63 2.00 -9.64 -8.93
C ASN A 63 1.04 -8.43 -9.00
N ALA A 64 1.53 -7.22 -8.76
CA ALA A 64 0.73 -6.01 -8.66
C ALA A 64 0.83 -5.08 -9.88
N ILE A 65 1.94 -5.12 -10.59
CA ILE A 65 2.32 -4.16 -11.63
C ILE A 65 2.64 -4.94 -12.91
N SER A 66 2.14 -4.47 -14.05
CA SER A 66 2.50 -5.04 -15.35
C SER A 66 3.97 -4.77 -15.66
N SER A 67 4.69 -5.76 -16.20
CA SER A 67 6.11 -5.66 -16.59
C SER A 67 6.39 -4.55 -17.61
N GLU A 68 5.38 -4.14 -18.39
CA GLU A 68 5.47 -3.03 -19.35
C GLU A 68 5.46 -1.63 -18.69
N SER A 69 5.16 -1.55 -17.39
CA SER A 69 5.01 -0.27 -16.68
C SER A 69 6.33 0.44 -16.42
N SER A 70 6.30 1.77 -16.41
CA SER A 70 7.42 2.59 -15.94
C SER A 70 7.31 2.85 -14.45
N ILE A 71 8.36 2.51 -13.70
CA ILE A 71 8.43 2.67 -12.24
C ILE A 71 9.31 3.86 -11.88
N VAL A 72 8.86 4.63 -10.87
CA VAL A 72 9.66 5.64 -10.18
C VAL A 72 9.83 5.17 -8.73
N SER A 73 11.07 5.08 -8.24
CA SER A 73 11.37 4.58 -6.88
C SER A 73 12.44 5.42 -6.18
N ASP A 74 12.55 5.24 -4.86
CA ASP A 74 13.47 5.98 -3.97
C ASP A 74 14.92 5.43 -3.96
N ALA A 75 15.32 4.68 -4.99
CA ALA A 75 16.65 4.09 -5.16
C ALA A 75 17.18 3.28 -3.95
N THR A 76 16.29 2.81 -3.07
CA THR A 76 16.68 1.93 -1.98
C THR A 76 17.18 0.57 -2.48
N LEU A 77 18.09 -0.05 -1.74
CA LEU A 77 18.68 -1.37 -2.04
C LEU A 77 17.63 -2.48 -2.23
N SER A 78 16.46 -2.29 -1.62
CA SER A 78 15.31 -3.20 -1.74
C SER A 78 14.69 -3.22 -3.14
N HIS A 79 14.90 -2.19 -3.97
CA HIS A 79 14.35 -2.08 -5.33
C HIS A 79 15.39 -2.39 -6.42
N LYS A 80 16.57 -2.90 -6.05
CA LYS A 80 17.69 -3.11 -6.97
C LYS A 80 17.38 -4.05 -8.15
N ASN A 81 16.48 -5.00 -7.94
CA ASN A 81 16.14 -6.03 -8.93
C ASN A 81 15.07 -5.58 -9.92
N PHE A 82 14.39 -4.46 -9.65
CA PHE A 82 13.30 -4.00 -10.50
C PHE A 82 13.76 -3.79 -11.94
N ALA A 83 15.03 -3.43 -12.16
CA ALA A 83 15.58 -3.20 -13.51
C ALA A 83 15.50 -4.43 -14.41
N ASN A 84 15.39 -5.63 -13.82
CA ASN A 84 15.21 -6.88 -14.54
C ASN A 84 13.73 -7.25 -14.72
N GLU A 85 12.83 -6.67 -13.91
CA GLU A 85 11.41 -7.04 -13.84
C GLU A 85 10.51 -6.08 -14.65
N PHE A 86 10.95 -4.84 -14.87
CA PHE A 86 10.13 -3.77 -15.47
C PHE A 86 10.82 -3.04 -16.61
N SER A 87 10.03 -2.59 -17.58
CA SER A 87 10.50 -1.96 -18.83
C SER A 87 11.34 -0.70 -18.62
N LYS A 88 10.98 0.13 -17.63
CA LYS A 88 11.66 1.40 -17.37
C LYS A 88 11.66 1.75 -15.89
N ILE A 89 12.84 2.14 -15.39
CA ILE A 89 13.02 2.56 -14.00
C ILE A 89 13.70 3.90 -13.93
N ASP A 90 13.07 4.81 -13.19
CA ASP A 90 13.62 6.08 -12.74
C ASP A 90 13.83 5.99 -11.23
N ALA A 91 14.97 5.41 -10.83
CA ALA A 91 15.38 5.32 -9.44
C ALA A 91 16.15 6.58 -9.06
N ARG A 92 15.65 7.33 -8.06
CA ARG A 92 16.29 8.57 -7.60
C ARG A 92 16.71 8.42 -6.15
N VAL A 93 17.96 8.76 -5.85
CA VAL A 93 18.41 8.91 -4.47
C VAL A 93 17.85 10.24 -3.96
N VAL A 94 16.88 10.16 -3.05
CA VAL A 94 16.15 11.33 -2.57
C VAL A 94 16.45 11.55 -1.09
N LYS A 95 16.68 12.80 -0.69
CA LYS A 95 16.73 13.17 0.72
C LYS A 95 15.32 13.03 1.34
N PRO A 96 15.18 12.71 2.63
CA PRO A 96 13.87 12.56 3.27
C PRO A 96 12.93 13.76 3.06
N GLU A 97 13.47 14.96 3.03
CA GLU A 97 12.75 16.23 2.82
C GLU A 97 12.15 16.36 1.41
N ASP A 98 12.76 15.72 0.41
CA ASP A 98 12.39 15.84 -0.99
C ASP A 98 11.56 14.64 -1.49
N ILE A 99 11.36 13.60 -0.67
CA ILE A 99 10.56 12.42 -1.03
C ILE A 99 9.13 12.79 -1.45
N GLY A 100 8.53 13.77 -0.76
CA GLY A 100 7.20 14.28 -1.12
C GLY A 100 7.15 14.98 -2.48
N LYS A 101 8.30 15.43 -3.02
CA LYS A 101 8.38 16.02 -4.36
C LYS A 101 8.56 14.96 -5.44
N VAL A 102 9.30 13.88 -5.14
CA VAL A 102 9.59 12.81 -6.10
C VAL A 102 8.46 11.79 -6.18
N LEU A 103 7.90 11.40 -5.03
CA LEU A 103 6.82 10.41 -4.91
C LEU A 103 5.62 11.02 -4.16
N PRO A 104 4.98 12.08 -4.70
CA PRO A 104 3.95 12.84 -3.99
C PRO A 104 2.78 11.97 -3.55
N TRP A 105 2.28 11.09 -4.43
CA TRP A 105 1.12 10.26 -4.13
C TRP A 105 1.41 9.18 -3.11
N VAL A 106 2.59 8.54 -3.15
CA VAL A 106 2.98 7.56 -2.14
C VAL A 106 3.01 8.23 -0.76
N HIS A 107 3.62 9.41 -0.65
CA HIS A 107 3.69 10.14 0.61
C HIS A 107 2.31 10.59 1.12
N ILE A 108 1.46 11.14 0.24
CA ILE A 108 0.08 11.55 0.59
C ILE A 108 -0.73 10.34 1.07
N VAL A 109 -0.68 9.24 0.32
CA VAL A 109 -1.42 8.01 0.61
C VAL A 109 -0.95 7.39 1.93
N MET A 110 0.36 7.39 2.20
CA MET A 110 0.92 6.95 3.48
C MET A 110 0.45 7.82 4.65
N SER A 111 0.34 9.14 4.48
CA SER A 111 -0.16 10.03 5.53
C SER A 111 -1.65 9.82 5.77
N ASN A 112 -2.44 9.79 4.70
CA ASN A 112 -3.89 9.66 4.77
C ASN A 112 -4.33 8.29 5.32
N SER A 113 -3.62 7.22 4.97
CA SER A 113 -3.93 5.90 5.52
C SER A 113 -3.69 5.86 7.02
N LYS A 114 -2.61 6.46 7.53
CA LYS A 114 -2.36 6.55 8.98
C LYS A 114 -3.45 7.33 9.69
N SER A 115 -3.84 8.49 9.18
CA SER A 115 -4.92 9.29 9.77
C SER A 115 -6.23 8.50 9.80
N LEU A 116 -6.67 7.93 8.68
CA LEU A 116 -7.91 7.14 8.64
C LEU A 116 -7.90 6.00 9.65
N LEU A 117 -6.79 5.25 9.73
CA LEU A 117 -6.69 4.12 10.64
C LEU A 117 -6.79 4.54 12.12
N ILE A 118 -6.17 5.66 12.49
CA ILE A 118 -6.22 6.20 13.85
C ILE A 118 -7.61 6.74 14.18
N ASP A 119 -8.24 7.43 13.23
CA ASP A 119 -9.53 8.09 13.44
C ASP A 119 -10.70 7.11 13.47
N THR A 120 -10.60 6.01 12.71
CA THR A 120 -11.70 5.04 12.55
C THR A 120 -11.64 3.89 13.54
N TYR A 121 -10.43 3.40 13.86
CA TYR A 121 -10.26 2.13 14.58
C TYR A 121 -9.67 2.32 15.98
N HIS A 122 -10.42 1.92 17.00
CA HIS A 122 -9.89 1.77 18.35
C HIS A 122 -9.04 0.51 18.46
N GLY A 123 -7.72 0.68 18.62
CA GLY A 123 -6.80 -0.43 18.85
C GLY A 123 -6.53 -1.26 17.59
N ILE A 124 -5.71 -0.74 16.68
CA ILE A 124 -5.29 -1.43 15.45
C ILE A 124 -4.51 -2.70 15.79
N LYS A 125 -5.13 -3.86 15.55
CA LYS A 125 -4.47 -5.16 15.67
C LYS A 125 -3.65 -5.48 14.41
N LYS A 126 -2.42 -5.96 14.60
CA LYS A 126 -1.51 -6.31 13.50
C LYS A 126 -2.08 -7.41 12.58
N GLU A 127 -2.82 -8.36 13.14
CA GLU A 127 -3.44 -9.47 12.40
C GLU A 127 -4.46 -9.04 11.35
N PHE A 128 -5.09 -7.87 11.52
CA PHE A 128 -6.09 -7.32 10.59
C PHE A 128 -5.54 -6.15 9.75
N LEU A 129 -4.24 -5.83 9.88
CA LEU A 129 -3.67 -4.65 9.22
C LEU A 129 -3.84 -4.68 7.70
N GLN A 130 -3.66 -5.85 7.07
CA GLN A 130 -3.88 -5.99 5.63
C GLN A 130 -5.34 -5.68 5.26
N SER A 131 -6.30 -6.14 6.04
CA SER A 131 -7.73 -5.88 5.80
C SER A 131 -8.06 -4.39 5.90
N TYR A 132 -7.52 -3.69 6.90
CA TYR A 132 -7.73 -2.24 7.03
C TYR A 132 -7.10 -1.46 5.86
N LEU A 133 -5.91 -1.86 5.41
CA LEU A 133 -5.25 -1.25 4.24
C LEU A 133 -5.99 -1.57 2.94
N ASN A 134 -6.54 -2.78 2.80
CA ASN A 134 -7.36 -3.17 1.66
C ASN A 134 -8.63 -2.30 1.57
N GLU A 135 -9.28 -2.05 2.70
CA GLU A 135 -10.45 -1.16 2.75
C GLU A 135 -10.08 0.28 2.36
N PHE A 136 -8.96 0.79 2.87
CA PHE A 136 -8.45 2.11 2.46
C PHE A 136 -8.21 2.17 0.95
N CYS A 137 -7.54 1.17 0.38
CA CYS A 137 -7.30 1.09 -1.06
C CYS A 137 -8.61 0.95 -1.85
N TYR A 138 -9.57 0.18 -1.35
CA TYR A 138 -10.88 -0.02 -1.96
C TYR A 138 -11.63 1.31 -2.11
N LYS A 139 -11.71 2.10 -1.01
CA LYS A 139 -12.36 3.42 -1.00
C LYS A 139 -11.62 4.39 -1.91
N PHE A 140 -10.30 4.44 -1.82
CA PHE A 140 -9.49 5.34 -2.64
C PHE A 140 -9.64 5.07 -4.14
N ASN A 141 -9.59 3.81 -4.55
CA ASN A 141 -9.63 3.41 -5.96
C ASN A 141 -11.01 3.62 -6.62
N ARG A 142 -12.06 3.89 -5.82
CA ARG A 142 -13.44 4.08 -6.29
C ARG A 142 -13.95 5.51 -6.13
N ARG A 143 -13.10 6.43 -5.67
CA ARG A 143 -13.47 7.84 -5.43
C ARG A 143 -13.95 8.60 -6.68
N TYR A 144 -13.72 8.05 -7.87
CA TYR A 144 -14.15 8.63 -9.14
C TYR A 144 -15.37 7.94 -9.76
N PHE A 145 -16.00 6.98 -9.06
CA PHE A 145 -17.13 6.23 -9.61
C PHE A 145 -18.44 7.03 -9.61
N GLY A 146 -18.54 8.13 -8.86
CA GLY A 146 -19.75 8.95 -8.81
C GLY A 146 -20.97 8.11 -8.43
N ASP A 147 -22.04 8.22 -9.22
CA ASP A 147 -23.32 7.54 -8.98
C ASP A 147 -23.26 6.02 -9.24
N ASP A 148 -22.29 5.54 -10.01
CA ASP A 148 -22.09 4.10 -10.28
C ASP A 148 -21.69 3.31 -9.04
N LEU A 149 -21.30 3.97 -7.94
CA LEU A 149 -20.77 3.31 -6.75
C LEU A 149 -21.77 2.33 -6.15
N PHE A 150 -23.05 2.71 -6.10
CA PHE A 150 -24.11 1.87 -5.56
C PHE A 150 -24.33 0.63 -6.43
N GLU A 151 -24.52 0.81 -7.74
CA GLU A 151 -24.76 -0.31 -8.67
C GLU A 151 -23.59 -1.30 -8.67
N ARG A 152 -22.35 -0.79 -8.66
CA ARG A 152 -21.15 -1.63 -8.58
C ARG A 152 -21.05 -2.39 -7.28
N LEU A 153 -21.43 -1.78 -6.16
CA LEU A 153 -21.48 -2.47 -4.86
C LEU A 153 -22.49 -3.62 -4.91
N VAL A 154 -23.71 -3.37 -5.40
CA VAL A 154 -24.75 -4.40 -5.54
C VAL A 154 -24.27 -5.54 -6.42
N MET A 155 -23.65 -5.24 -7.56
CA MET A 155 -23.10 -6.25 -8.47
C MET A 155 -22.04 -7.13 -7.78
N VAL A 156 -21.11 -6.52 -7.05
CA VAL A 156 -20.07 -7.26 -6.31
C VAL A 156 -20.69 -8.09 -5.20
N SER A 157 -21.61 -7.54 -4.42
CA SER A 157 -22.27 -8.26 -3.32
C SER A 157 -23.11 -9.43 -3.81
N ALA A 158 -23.83 -9.28 -4.92
CA ALA A 158 -24.62 -10.35 -5.52
C ALA A 158 -23.76 -11.46 -6.15
N GLY A 159 -22.59 -11.10 -6.69
CA GLY A 159 -21.64 -12.05 -7.29
C GLY A 159 -20.64 -12.67 -6.31
N TYR A 160 -20.55 -12.16 -5.08
CA TYR A 160 -19.57 -12.61 -4.11
C TYR A 160 -19.93 -14.01 -3.59
N ARG A 161 -19.02 -14.97 -3.85
CA ARG A 161 -19.06 -16.28 -3.21
C ARG A 161 -18.27 -16.19 -1.92
N THR A 162 -18.96 -16.42 -0.80
CA THR A 162 -18.34 -16.40 0.53
C THR A 162 -17.26 -17.47 0.63
N ASP A 163 -16.01 -17.05 0.84
CA ASP A 163 -14.86 -17.89 1.18
C ASP A 163 -14.58 -17.88 2.69
N PHE A 164 -15.44 -17.23 3.49
CA PHE A 164 -15.27 -17.13 4.94
C PHE A 164 -15.49 -18.47 5.63
N GLU A 165 -14.40 -19.16 5.97
CA GLU A 165 -14.43 -20.20 6.98
C GLU A 165 -14.63 -19.54 8.36
N HIS A 166 -15.67 -19.96 9.10
CA HIS A 166 -15.94 -19.47 10.44
C HIS A 166 -14.74 -19.74 11.37
N ARG A 167 -13.88 -18.74 11.59
CA ARG A 167 -12.80 -18.82 12.58
C ARG A 167 -13.40 -18.73 13.98
N ILE A 168 -13.52 -19.87 14.66
CA ILE A 168 -13.87 -19.92 16.07
C ILE A 168 -12.68 -19.35 16.86
N TYR A 169 -12.83 -18.12 17.39
CA TYR A 169 -11.78 -17.42 18.15
C TYR A 169 -11.57 -17.97 19.58
N ASN A 170 -11.92 -19.23 19.84
CA ASN A 170 -11.69 -19.88 21.12
C ASN A 170 -11.69 -21.42 20.98
N LYS A 171 -10.57 -22.01 20.55
CA LYS A 171 -10.40 -23.48 20.55
C LYS A 171 -9.91 -24.04 21.90
N ASN A 172 -9.53 -23.17 22.84
CA ASN A 172 -8.89 -23.57 24.11
C ASN A 172 -9.76 -23.27 25.36
N ALA A 173 -11.07 -23.04 25.20
CA ALA A 173 -12.00 -23.01 26.33
C ALA A 173 -12.53 -24.42 26.64
N ARG A 174 -11.64 -25.31 27.08
CA ARG A 174 -11.96 -26.50 27.88
C ARG A 174 -10.76 -26.84 28.75
#